data_AF-A0A518K6G8-F1
#
_entry.id   AF-A0A518K6G8-F1
#
_cell.length_a   1.000
_cell.length_b   1.000
_cell.length_c   1.000
_cell.angle_alpha   90.00
_cell.angle_beta   90.00
_cell.angle_gamma   90.00
#
_symmetry.space_group_name_H-M   'P 1'
#
loop_
_entity.id
_entity.type
_entity.pdbx_description
1 polymer ?
#
loop_
_entity_poly.entity_id
_entity_poly.type
_entity_poly.pdbx_seq_one_letter_code
_entity_poly.pdbx_strand_id
1 'polypeptide(L)'
;MRPVSPLRKRLLRPQAWVLGLLAACTITSSTGCLIPMYSADPARRAQQLLYTSEDLRTFLDEWERVWFLDSPSHMKPYRTSGLVL
;
A
#
# COMPACT_ATOMS: atom_id res chain seq x y z
N MET A 1 -9.88 -40.98 16.40
CA MET A 1 -9.22 -39.97 15.54
C MET A 1 -9.98 -39.88 14.22
N ARG A 2 -10.49 -38.72 13.81
CA ARG A 2 -11.22 -38.58 12.52
C ARG A 2 -10.21 -38.39 11.37
N PRO A 3 -10.25 -39.20 10.30
CA PRO A 3 -9.34 -39.03 9.18
C PRO A 3 -9.61 -37.69 8.49
N VAL A 4 -8.54 -36.91 8.31
CA VAL A 4 -8.61 -35.66 7.55
C VAL A 4 -8.82 -35.94 6.06
N SER A 5 -9.78 -35.22 5.47
CA SER A 5 -10.10 -35.32 4.04
C SER A 5 -8.86 -35.02 3.17
N PRO A 6 -8.74 -35.64 1.99
CA PRO A 6 -7.57 -35.48 1.11
C PRO A 6 -7.38 -34.02 0.65
N LEU A 7 -8.47 -33.27 0.47
CA LEU A 7 -8.44 -31.83 0.18
C LEU A 7 -7.82 -31.02 1.32
N ARG A 8 -8.18 -31.33 2.57
CA ARG A 8 -7.60 -30.69 3.75
C ARG A 8 -6.10 -30.97 3.85
N LYS A 9 -5.65 -32.19 3.51
CA LYS A 9 -4.21 -32.51 3.43
C LYS A 9 -3.47 -31.72 2.35
N ARG A 10 -4.12 -31.44 1.20
CA ARG A 10 -3.56 -30.63 0.10
C ARG A 10 -3.43 -29.16 0.48
N LEU A 11 -4.45 -28.62 1.16
CA LEU A 11 -4.46 -27.23 1.65
C LEU A 11 -3.45 -27.01 2.79
N LEU A 12 -3.19 -28.03 3.61
CA LEU A 12 -2.20 -27.96 4.71
C LEU A 12 -0.74 -28.05 4.22
N ARG A 13 -0.49 -28.20 2.91
CA ARG A 13 0.88 -28.20 2.37
C ARG A 13 1.41 -26.75 2.36
N PRO A 14 2.64 -26.50 2.83
CA PRO A 14 3.22 -25.15 2.84
C PRO A 14 3.29 -24.55 1.44
N GLN A 15 3.52 -25.38 0.41
CA GLN A 15 3.54 -24.98 -1.00
C GLN A 15 2.20 -24.40 -1.48
N ALA A 16 1.06 -24.90 -0.98
CA ALA A 16 -0.25 -24.38 -1.35
C ALA A 16 -0.48 -22.97 -0.79
N TRP A 17 0.02 -22.70 0.43
CA TRP A 17 -0.03 -21.36 1.04
C TRP A 17 0.91 -20.38 0.36
N VAL A 18 2.13 -20.81 0.01
CA VAL A 18 3.08 -19.96 -0.74
C VAL A 18 2.49 -19.56 -2.09
N LEU A 19 1.94 -20.50 -2.85
CA LEU A 19 1.31 -20.20 -4.13
C LEU A 19 0.06 -19.32 -3.98
N GLY A 20 -0.74 -19.55 -2.94
CA GLY A 20 -1.91 -18.72 -2.64
C GLY A 20 -1.54 -17.27 -2.29
N LEU A 21 -0.52 -17.06 -1.45
CA LEU A 21 -0.02 -15.74 -1.10
C LEU A 21 0.60 -15.03 -2.30
N LEU A 22 1.39 -15.74 -3.10
CA LEU A 22 2.02 -15.18 -4.28
C LEU A 22 0.99 -14.73 -5.31
N ALA A 23 -0.06 -15.52 -5.55
CA ALA A 23 -1.18 -15.14 -6.39
C ALA A 23 -1.97 -13.94 -5.83
N ALA A 24 -2.14 -13.85 -4.51
CA ALA A 24 -2.80 -12.70 -3.90
C ALA A 24 -1.99 -11.40 -4.11
N CYS A 25 -0.67 -11.43 -3.86
CA CYS A 25 0.20 -10.27 -4.05
C CYS A 25 0.26 -9.79 -5.51
N THR A 26 0.26 -10.70 -6.48
CA THR A 26 0.29 -10.31 -7.90
C THR A 26 -1.01 -9.63 -8.33
N ILE A 27 -2.15 -10.08 -7.81
CA ILE A 27 -3.46 -9.47 -8.10
C ILE A 27 -3.55 -8.09 -7.45
N THR A 28 -3.12 -7.92 -6.19
CA THR A 28 -3.20 -6.62 -5.52
C THR A 28 -2.25 -5.58 -6.09
N SER A 29 -1.09 -5.98 -6.60
CA SER A 29 -0.14 -5.05 -7.24
C SER A 29 -0.53 -4.65 -8.68
N SER A 30 -1.59 -5.25 -9.24
CA SER A 30 -2.03 -5.03 -10.63
C SER A 30 -3.09 -3.93 -10.78
N THR A 31 -3.12 -2.95 -9.88
CA THR A 31 -4.08 -1.85 -9.88
C THR A 31 -4.01 -1.06 -11.19
N GLY A 32 -4.98 -1.29 -12.08
CA GLY A 32 -5.16 -0.53 -13.32
C GLY A 32 -4.78 -1.23 -14.62
N CYS A 33 -4.20 -2.44 -14.60
CA CYS A 33 -3.88 -3.18 -15.84
C CYS A 33 -4.92 -4.25 -16.23
N LEU A 34 -5.70 -4.77 -15.27
CA LEU A 34 -6.75 -5.77 -15.54
C LEU A 34 -8.14 -5.15 -15.77
N ILE A 35 -8.41 -4.00 -15.15
CA ILE A 35 -9.70 -3.30 -15.22
C ILE A 35 -9.40 -1.80 -15.35
N PRO A 36 -10.08 -1.07 -16.25
CA PRO A 36 -9.91 0.37 -16.36
C PRO A 36 -10.31 1.06 -15.06
N MET A 37 -9.31 1.59 -14.34
CA MET A 37 -9.49 2.31 -13.06
C MET A 37 -10.06 3.73 -13.26
N TYR A 38 -9.80 4.33 -14.42
CA TYR A 38 -10.24 5.69 -14.76
C TYR A 38 -11.33 5.69 -15.81
N SER A 39 -12.11 6.77 -15.83
CA SER A 39 -13.17 6.97 -16.81
C SER A 39 -12.64 7.00 -18.26
N ALA A 40 -13.51 6.63 -19.21
CA ALA A 40 -13.18 6.68 -20.64
C ALA A 40 -13.27 8.09 -21.23
N ASP A 41 -14.06 8.96 -20.61
CA ASP A 41 -14.17 10.37 -20.98
C ASP A 41 -12.85 11.10 -20.68
N PRO A 42 -12.19 11.71 -21.68
CA PRO A 42 -10.91 12.37 -21.49
C PRO A 42 -10.96 13.56 -20.52
N ALA A 43 -12.07 14.32 -20.48
CA ALA A 43 -12.18 15.47 -19.60
C ALA A 43 -12.20 15.03 -18.14
N ARG A 44 -12.99 14.00 -17.84
CA ARG A 44 -13.10 13.43 -16.49
C ARG A 44 -11.84 12.65 -16.10
N ARG A 45 -11.20 11.95 -17.03
CA ARG A 45 -9.94 11.23 -16.82
C ARG A 45 -8.80 12.17 -16.45
N ALA A 46 -8.66 13.30 -17.13
CA ALA A 46 -7.61 14.27 -16.82
C ALA A 46 -7.71 14.75 -15.37
N GLN A 47 -8.91 15.08 -14.92
CA GLN A 47 -9.15 15.49 -13.54
C GLN A 47 -8.82 14.37 -12.53
N GLN A 48 -9.21 13.13 -12.81
CA GLN A 48 -8.86 11.97 -11.98
C GLN A 48 -7.35 11.80 -11.86
N LEU A 49 -6.61 11.87 -12.96
CA LEU A 49 -5.16 11.73 -12.99
C LEU A 49 -4.45 12.87 -12.25
N LEU A 50 -4.97 14.10 -12.35
CA LEU A 50 -4.43 15.23 -11.60
C LEU A 50 -4.52 14.98 -10.09
N TYR A 51 -5.69 14.61 -9.59
CA TYR A 51 -5.87 14.30 -8.17
C TYR A 51 -4.97 13.15 -7.72
N THR A 52 -4.94 12.05 -8.47
CA THR A 52 -4.05 10.93 -8.11
C THR A 52 -2.58 11.33 -8.11
N SER A 53 -2.15 12.19 -9.04
CA SER A 53 -0.77 12.65 -9.08
C SER A 53 -0.42 13.55 -7.89
N GLU A 54 -1.37 14.36 -7.42
CA GLU A 54 -1.17 15.22 -6.25
C GLU A 54 -1.10 14.38 -4.98
N ASP A 55 -2.04 13.44 -4.80
CA ASP A 55 -2.03 12.50 -3.67
C ASP A 55 -0.72 11.69 -3.60
N LEU A 56 -0.19 11.25 -4.75
CA LEU A 56 1.09 10.53 -4.81
C LEU A 56 2.30 11.40 -4.46
N ARG A 57 2.26 12.72 -4.71
CA ARG A 57 3.31 13.64 -4.27
C ARG A 57 3.26 13.83 -2.76
N THR A 58 2.07 14.05 -2.21
CA THR A 58 1.86 14.24 -0.77
C THR A 58 2.09 12.96 0.03
N PHE A 59 1.94 11.79 -0.59
CA PHE A 59 2.15 10.50 0.07
C PHE A 59 3.54 10.35 0.71
N LEU A 60 4.58 10.92 0.09
CA LEU A 60 5.95 10.84 0.64
C LEU A 60 6.06 11.61 1.96
N ASP A 61 5.49 12.80 2.02
CA ASP A 61 5.50 13.65 3.21
C ASP A 61 4.76 12.96 4.37
N GLU A 62 3.62 12.33 4.08
CA GLU A 62 2.89 11.53 5.07
C GLU A 62 3.64 10.26 5.48
N TRP A 63 4.38 9.63 4.57
CA TRP A 63 5.22 8.49 4.90
C TRP A 63 6.34 8.86 5.88
N GLU A 64 6.98 10.01 5.68
CA GLU A 64 7.99 10.55 6.59
C GLU A 64 7.39 10.83 7.97
N ARG A 65 6.18 11.37 8.00
CA ARG A 65 5.42 11.65 9.22
C ARG A 65 5.00 10.39 9.98
N VAL A 66 4.53 9.34 9.29
CA VAL A 66 4.13 8.05 9.91
C VAL A 66 5.28 7.40 10.66
N TRP A 67 6.49 7.49 10.12
CA TRP A 67 7.69 6.96 10.75
C TRP A 67 8.41 7.96 11.66
N PHE A 68 7.80 9.11 11.92
CA PHE A 68 8.35 10.19 12.76
C PHE A 68 9.75 10.65 12.32
N LEU A 69 10.08 10.53 11.04
CA LEU A 69 11.37 10.95 10.47
C LEU A 69 11.49 12.48 10.39
N ASP A 70 10.37 13.18 10.31
CA ASP A 70 10.27 14.65 10.38
C ASP A 70 10.35 15.19 11.84
N SER A 71 10.59 14.32 12.84
CA SER A 71 10.74 14.76 14.23
C SER A 71 12.13 15.37 14.46
N PRO A 72 12.22 16.57 15.05
CA PRO A 72 13.51 17.21 15.30
C PRO A 72 14.34 16.44 16.33
N SER A 73 15.67 16.51 16.18
CA SER A 73 16.59 15.81 17.09
C SER A 73 16.66 16.50 18.46
N HIS A 74 16.40 15.71 19.52
CA HIS A 74 16.39 16.18 20.91
C HIS A 74 17.78 16.57 21.45
N MET A 75 18.85 16.37 20.68
CA MET A 75 20.23 16.64 21.10
C MET A 75 20.75 18.04 20.72
N LYS A 76 19.96 18.85 20.02
CA LYS A 76 20.38 20.19 19.60
C LYS A 76 19.31 21.24 19.93
N PRO A 77 19.62 22.28 20.74
CA PRO A 77 18.63 23.22 21.27
C PRO A 77 17.96 24.12 20.22
N TYR A 78 18.43 24.09 18.98
CA TYR A 78 17.92 24.92 17.88
C TYR A 78 17.00 24.18 16.89
N ARG A 79 16.73 22.89 17.11
CA ARG A 79 15.77 22.10 16.31
C ARG A 79 14.56 21.83 17.19
N THR A 80 13.62 22.78 17.23
CA THR A 80 12.33 22.63 17.91
C THR A 80 11.23 22.43 16.87
N SER A 81 10.27 21.57 17.19
CA SER A 81 9.16 21.17 16.31
C SER A 81 8.08 22.25 16.31
N GLY A 82 8.31 23.41 15.68
CA GLY A 82 7.29 24.42 15.31
C GLY A 82 6.44 25.05 16.44
N LEU A 83 6.46 24.48 17.65
CA LEU A 83 5.86 24.93 18.90
C LEU A 83 6.96 25.63 19.70
N VAL A 84 7.37 26.80 19.21
CA VAL A 84 8.07 27.79 20.04
C VAL A 84 7.10 28.96 20.14
N LEU A 85 6.49 29.12 21.31
CA LEU A 85 5.88 30.38 21.75
C LEU A 85 6.96 31.23 22.41
#